data_AF-A0A8J2R3W7-F1
#
_entry.id   AF-A0A8J2R3W7-F1
#
_cell.length_a   1.000
_cell.length_b   1.000
_cell.length_c   1.000
_cell.angle_alpha   90.00
_cell.angle_beta   90.00
_cell.angle_gamma   90.00
#
_symmetry.space_group_name_H-M   'P 1'
#
loop_
_entity.id
_entity.type
_entity.pdbx_description
1 polymer ?
#
loop_
_entity_poly.entity_id
_entity_poly.type
_entity_poly.pdbx_seq_one_letter_code
_entity_poly.pdbx_strand_id
1 'polypeptide(L)' 'MLMINGYTFSEYSPMFWYCTRKKSRNCQAKARTDGVGNLRFLQENHTHEPPEYHVTASGHYVKIYLKDC' A
#
# COMPACT_ATOMS: atom_id res chain seq x y z
N MET A 1 4.10 5.20 -5.68
CA MET A 1 3.37 4.18 -4.88
C MET A 1 4.36 3.58 -3.91
N LEU A 2 3.97 3.36 -2.66
CA LEU A 2 4.79 2.71 -1.64
C LEU A 2 4.13 1.40 -1.23
N MET A 3 4.90 0.32 -1.10
CA MET A 3 4.41 -0.98 -0.63
C MET A 3 5.08 -1.31 0.70
N ILE A 4 4.26 -1.60 1.72
CA ILE A 4 4.72 -1.95 3.08
C ILE A 4 3.83 -3.11 3.54
N ASN A 5 4.46 -4.22 3.94
CA ASN A 5 3.76 -5.40 4.48
C ASN A 5 2.59 -5.89 3.60
N GLY A 6 2.75 -5.87 2.27
CA GLY A 6 1.71 -6.29 1.32
C GLY A 6 0.61 -5.25 1.04
N TYR A 7 0.56 -4.15 1.79
CA TYR A 7 -0.35 -3.04 1.56
C TYR A 7 0.28 -1.98 0.67
N THR A 8 -0.55 -1.30 -0.13
CA THR A 8 -0.11 -0.19 -0.97
C THR A 8 -0.60 1.14 -0.42
N PHE A 9 0.27 2.14 -0.53
CA PHE A 9 0.04 3.49 -0.10
C PHE A 9 0.25 4.47 -1.27
N SER A 10 -0.60 5.49 -1.33
CA SER A 10 -0.54 6.60 -2.27
C SER A 10 -0.14 7.87 -1.54
N GLU A 11 0.81 8.60 -2.11
CA GLU A 11 1.22 9.91 -1.61
C GLU A 11 0.09 10.91 -1.85
N TYR A 12 -0.28 11.69 -0.82
CA TYR A 12 -1.26 12.76 -0.96
C TYR A 12 -0.65 14.16 -0.78
N SER A 13 0.52 14.22 -0.16
CA SER A 13 1.36 15.40 0.04
C SER A 13 2.80 14.89 0.19
N PRO A 14 3.84 15.65 -0.19
CA PRO A 14 5.22 15.19 -0.14
C PRO A 14 5.56 14.53 1.19
N MET A 15 6.04 13.27 1.14
CA MET A 15 6.38 12.43 2.29
C MET A 15 5.21 11.88 3.11
N PHE A 16 3.96 12.23 2.80
CA PHE A 16 2.78 11.76 3.53
C PHE A 16 1.94 10.80 2.68
N TRP A 17 1.68 9.62 3.23
CA TRP A 17 1.11 8.50 2.50
C TRP A 17 -0.14 7.99 3.21
N TYR A 18 -1.19 7.70 2.45
CA TYR A 18 -2.36 6.96 2.92
C TYR A 18 -2.47 5.62 2.23
N CYS A 19 -3.04 4.61 2.89
CA CYS A 19 -3.39 3.37 2.22
C CYS A 19 -4.29 3.67 1.00
N THR A 20 -4.02 3.00 -0.12
CA THR A 20 -4.77 3.18 -1.38
C THR A 20 -6.26 2.87 -1.22
N ARG A 21 -6.64 2.07 -0.21
CA ARG A 21 -8.03 1.75 0.12
C ARG A 21 -8.68 2.74 1.09
N LYS A 22 -8.06 3.87 1.43
CA LYS A 22 -8.62 4.89 2.35
C LYS A 22 -10.06 5.25 2.02
N LYS A 23 -10.36 5.57 0.76
CA LYS A 23 -11.72 5.94 0.32
C LYS A 23 -12.63 4.72 0.14
N SER A 24 -12.14 3.62 -0.45
CA SER A 24 -12.98 2.46 -0.80
C SER A 24 -13.32 1.52 0.37
N ARG A 25 -12.51 1.51 1.43
CA ARG A 25 -12.67 0.62 2.61
C ARG A 25 -12.62 1.39 3.93
N ASN A 26 -12.71 2.72 3.90
CA ASN A 26 -12.57 3.59 5.06
C ASN A 26 -11.29 3.33 5.88
N CYS A 27 -10.21 2.91 5.21
CA CYS A 27 -8.97 2.50 5.84
C CYS A 27 -8.21 3.73 6.40
N GLN A 28 -7.75 3.65 7.65
CA GLN A 28 -7.06 4.74 8.34
C GLN A 28 -5.54 4.59 8.36
N ALA A 29 -5.01 3.51 7.80
CA ALA A 29 -3.58 3.27 7.70
C ALA A 29 -2.87 4.39 6.92
N LYS A 30 -1.72 4.83 7.45
CA LYS A 30 -0.93 5.94 6.93
C LYS A 30 0.55 5.74 7.24
N ALA A 31 1.40 6.29 6.38
CA ALA A 31 2.84 6.25 6.55
C ALA A 31 3.45 7.64 6.31
N ARG A 32 4.65 7.87 6.83
CA ARG A 32 5.46 9.05 6.49
C ARG A 32 6.88 8.63 6.17
N THR A 33 7.43 9.21 5.12
CA THR A 33 8.84 9.05 4.75
C THR A 33 9.63 10.32 5.11
N ASP A 34 10.95 10.29 4.94
CA ASP A 34 11.75 11.51 4.87
C ASP A 34 12.00 11.93 3.40
N GLY A 35 12.77 12.99 3.19
CA GLY A 35 13.09 13.54 1.87
C GLY A 35 13.96 12.65 0.99
N VAL A 36 14.48 11.53 1.51
CA VAL A 36 15.23 10.52 0.74
C VAL A 36 14.50 9.18 0.65
N GLY A 37 13.27 9.10 1.17
CA GLY A 37 12.39 7.93 1.04
C GLY A 37 12.47 6.92 2.19
N ASN A 38 13.21 7.16 3.27
CA ASN A 38 13.20 6.24 4.42
C ASN A 38 11.88 6.34 5.17
N LEU A 39 11.35 5.20 5.61
CA LEU A 39 10.15 5.15 6.45
C LEU A 39 10.44 5.73 7.85
N ARG A 40 9.70 6.76 8.25
CA ARG A 40 9.83 7.44 9.56
C ARG A 40 8.64 7.21 10.47
N PHE A 41 7.47 6.93 9.90
CA PHE A 41 6.25 6.66 10.65
C PHE A 41 5.41 5.64 9.88
N LEU A 42 4.81 4.71 10.61
CA LEU A 42 3.87 3.74 10.08
C LEU A 42 2.74 3.51 11.08
N GLN A 43 1.50 3.61 10.60
CA GLN A 43 0.30 3.20 11.32
C GLN A 43 -0.43 2.20 10.44
N GLU A 44 -0.50 0.94 10.90
CA GLU A 44 -1.00 -0.21 10.13
C GLU A 44 -2.44 -0.59 10.53
N ASN A 45 -3.25 0.38 10.95
CA ASN A 45 -4.66 0.15 11.28
C ASN A 45 -5.48 -0.04 10.00
N HIS A 46 -5.32 -1.20 9.38
CA HIS A 46 -6.03 -1.61 8.19
C HIS A 46 -7.41 -2.17 8.54
N THR A 47 -8.41 -1.85 7.73
CA THR A 47 -9.81 -2.32 7.86
C THR A 47 -10.16 -3.37 6.80
N HIS A 48 -9.14 -3.94 6.15
CA HIS A 48 -9.27 -4.87 5.06
C HIS A 48 -8.00 -5.71 4.96
N GLU A 49 -8.12 -6.90 4.39
CA GLU A 49 -6.98 -7.76 4.06
C GLU A 49 -6.08 -7.13 2.98
N PRO A 50 -4.77 -7.49 2.94
CA PRO A 50 -3.88 -7.03 1.89
C PRO A 50 -4.32 -7.61 0.53
N PRO A 51 -4.13 -6.90 -0.59
CA PRO A 51 -4.35 -7.48 -1.90
C PRO A 51 -3.34 -8.60 -2.19
N GLU A 52 -3.76 -9.58 -2.97
CA GLU A 52 -2.85 -10.60 -3.49
C GLU A 52 -2.00 -10.06 -4.66
N TYR A 53 -0.73 -10.44 -4.67
CA TYR A 53 0.20 -10.11 -5.75
C TYR A 53 0.92 -11.37 -6.21
N HIS A 54 1.06 -11.52 -7.53
CA HIS A 54 1.98 -12.46 -8.14
C HIS A 54 3.31 -11.76 -8.41
N VAL A 55 4.41 -12.36 -7.98
CA VAL A 55 5.76 -11.92 -8.33
C VAL A 55 6.21 -12.67 -9.57
N THR A 56 6.37 -11.95 -10.67
CA THR A 56 6.85 -12.51 -11.93
C THR A 56 8.32 -12.94 -11.83
N ALA A 57 8.78 -13.77 -12.77
CA ALA A 57 10.20 -14.14 -12.87
C ALA A 57 11.14 -12.93 -13.00
N SER A 58 10.65 -11.82 -13.56
CA SER A 58 11.37 -10.53 -13.65
C SER A 58 11.35 -9.68 -12.37
N GLY A 59 10.71 -10.14 -11.29
CA GLY A 59 10.61 -9.42 -10.03
C GLY A 59 9.49 -8.36 -9.98
N HIS A 60 8.67 -8.23 -11.03
CA HIS A 60 7.51 -7.33 -11.00
C HIS A 60 6.38 -7.91 -10.14
N TYR A 61 5.75 -7.04 -9.34
CA TYR A 61 4.55 -7.34 -8.57
C TYR A 61 3.30 -7.02 -9.40
N VAL A 62 2.53 -8.05 -9.75
CA VAL A 62 1.26 -7.92 -10.48
C VAL A 62 0.12 -8.21 -9.52
N LYS A 63 -0.76 -7.22 -9.32
CA LYS A 63 -1.93 -7.39 -8.46
C LYS A 63 -2.91 -8.38 -9.09
N ILE A 64 -3.28 -9.41 -8.35
CA ILE A 64 -4.25 -10.40 -8.83
C ILE A 64 -5.65 -9.90 -8.52
N TYR A 65 -6.52 -10.01 -9.52
CA TYR A 65 -7.97 -9.88 -9.35
C TYR A 65 -8.52 -11.25 -9.65
N LEU A 66 -8.84 -12.04 -8.62
CA LEU A 66 -9.57 -13.30 -8.82
C LEU A 66 -10.91 -12.91 -9.45
N LYS A 67 -11.10 -13.28 -10.73
CA LYS A 67 -12.44 -13.46 -11.27
C LYS A 67 -12.87 -14.84 -10.77
N ASP A 68 -13.87 -14.88 -9.91
CA ASP A 68 -14.60 -16.13 -9.67
C ASP A 68 -15.03 -16.67 -11.04
N CYS A 69 -14.60 -17.89 -11.32
CA CYS A 69 -14.91 -18.62 -12.57
C CYS A 69 -16.37 -19.08 -12.55
#